data_AF-A0A8W8KTM2-F1
#
_entry.id   AF-A0A8W8KTM2-F1
#
_cell.length_a   1.000
_cell.length_b   1.000
_cell.length_c   1.000
_cell.angle_alpha   90.00
_cell.angle_beta   90.00
_cell.angle_gamma   90.00
#
_symmetry.space_group_name_H-M   'P 1'
#
loop_
_entity.id
_entity.type
_entity.pdbx_description
1 polymer ?
#
loop_
_entity_poly.entity_id
_entity_poly.type
_entity_poly.pdbx_seq_one_letter_code
_entity_poly.pdbx_strand_id
1 'polypeptide(L)'
;AARLSTMRAAWEIDQGRRNTYYASIAKALAGDVANKCATDAVQVFGGNGFNSDYPVEKLMRDAKIYQIYEGTAQIQRVIISRELLTQANS
;
A
#
# COMPACT_ATOMS: atom_id res chain seq x y z
N ALA A 1 9.49 -5.37 -2.07
CA ALA A 1 8.21 -6.05 -2.38
C ALA A 1 7.19 -5.09 -3.00
N ALA A 2 6.75 -4.03 -2.32
CA ALA A 2 5.69 -3.10 -2.80
C ALA A 2 5.87 -2.61 -4.25
N ARG A 3 7.06 -2.11 -4.60
CA ARG A 3 7.38 -1.66 -5.98
C ARG A 3 7.12 -2.75 -7.03
N LEU A 4 7.55 -3.99 -6.76
CA LEU A 4 7.36 -5.10 -7.68
C LEU A 4 5.87 -5.43 -7.83
N SER A 5 5.10 -5.44 -6.74
CA SER A 5 3.65 -5.65 -6.79
C SER A 5 2.93 -4.58 -7.61
N THR A 6 3.31 -3.30 -7.45
CA THR A 6 2.77 -2.21 -8.27
C THR A 6 3.13 -2.37 -9.75
N MET A 7 4.39 -2.69 -10.07
CA MET A 7 4.81 -2.92 -11.45
C MET A 7 4.12 -4.12 -12.07
N ARG A 8 3.90 -5.19 -11.29
CA ARG A 8 3.12 -6.36 -11.74
C ARG A 8 1.69 -5.95 -12.08
N ALA A 9 1.03 -5.18 -11.22
CA ALA A 9 -0.31 -4.71 -11.47
C ALA A 9 -0.38 -3.83 -12.75
N ALA A 10 0.57 -2.92 -12.93
CA ALA A 10 0.66 -2.12 -14.16
C ALA A 10 0.84 -3.00 -15.40
N TRP A 11 1.74 -3.99 -15.34
CA TRP A 11 1.99 -4.91 -16.44
C TRP A 11 0.74 -5.71 -16.84
N GLU A 12 -0.12 -6.11 -15.90
CA GLU A 12 -1.38 -6.78 -16.24
C GLU A 12 -2.31 -5.91 -17.08
N ILE A 13 -2.39 -4.61 -16.76
CA ILE A 13 -3.17 -3.63 -17.52
C ILE A 13 -2.58 -3.49 -18.92
N ASP A 14 -1.27 -3.34 -19.04
CA ASP A 14 -0.58 -3.17 -20.33
C ASP A 14 -0.78 -4.38 -21.26
N GLN A 15 -1.06 -5.55 -20.69
CA GLN A 15 -1.35 -6.77 -21.43
C GLN A 15 -2.85 -7.00 -21.69
N GLY A 16 -3.71 -6.04 -21.34
CA GLY A 16 -5.15 -6.12 -21.53
C GLY A 16 -5.86 -7.13 -20.62
N ARG A 17 -5.21 -7.58 -19.53
CA ARG A 17 -5.78 -8.56 -18.60
C ARG A 17 -6.44 -7.88 -17.42
N ARG A 18 -7.36 -8.60 -16.77
CA ARG A 18 -8.03 -8.12 -15.55
C ARG A 18 -7.02 -7.98 -14.43
N ASN A 19 -6.91 -6.78 -13.87
CA ASN A 19 -5.91 -6.44 -12.87
C ASN A 19 -6.47 -6.34 -11.42
N THR A 20 -7.76 -6.56 -11.19
CA THR A 20 -8.39 -6.34 -9.87
C THR A 20 -7.62 -6.99 -8.72
N TYR A 21 -7.22 -8.25 -8.89
CA TYR A 21 -6.46 -8.99 -7.88
C TYR A 21 -5.08 -8.36 -7.58
N TYR A 22 -4.26 -8.11 -8.59
CA TYR A 22 -2.91 -7.59 -8.40
C TYR A 22 -2.92 -6.11 -7.97
N ALA A 23 -3.86 -5.31 -8.46
CA ALA A 23 -4.07 -3.93 -8.03
C ALA A 23 -4.41 -3.86 -6.53
N SER A 24 -5.32 -4.71 -6.05
CA SER A 24 -5.67 -4.74 -4.62
C SER A 24 -4.50 -5.17 -3.74
N ILE A 25 -3.69 -6.16 -4.18
CA ILE A 25 -2.45 -6.54 -3.48
C ILE A 25 -1.48 -5.37 -3.42
N ALA A 26 -1.23 -4.73 -4.57
CA ALA A 26 -0.28 -3.63 -4.67
C ALA A 26 -0.70 -2.44 -3.78
N LYS A 27 -1.98 -2.05 -3.80
CA LYS A 27 -2.53 -0.94 -3.01
C LYS A 27 -2.38 -1.21 -1.51
N ALA A 28 -2.79 -2.38 -1.03
CA ALA A 28 -2.71 -2.73 0.38
C ALA A 28 -1.25 -2.78 0.86
N LEU A 29 -0.38 -3.47 0.11
CA LEU A 29 1.01 -3.64 0.47
C LEU A 29 1.78 -2.31 0.42
N ALA A 30 1.57 -1.48 -0.60
CA ALA A 30 2.24 -0.20 -0.73
C ALA A 30 1.84 0.77 0.40
N GLY A 31 0.55 0.80 0.79
CA GLY A 31 0.09 1.61 1.91
C GLY A 31 0.72 1.19 3.24
N ASP A 32 0.76 -0.11 3.53
CA ASP A 32 1.37 -0.65 4.75
C ASP A 32 2.88 -0.40 4.79
N VAL A 33 3.58 -0.59 3.66
CA VAL A 33 5.03 -0.32 3.55
C VAL A 33 5.33 1.17 3.70
N ALA A 34 4.55 2.06 3.08
CA ALA A 34 4.75 3.51 3.20
C ALA A 34 4.61 3.96 4.66
N ASN A 35 3.57 3.48 5.36
CA ASN A 35 3.38 3.78 6.78
C ASN A 35 4.55 3.30 7.63
N LYS A 36 4.97 2.04 7.42
CA LYS A 36 6.10 1.47 8.16
C LYS A 36 7.38 2.28 7.94
N CYS A 37 7.74 2.54 6.68
CA CYS A 37 8.97 3.28 6.36
C CYS A 37 8.97 4.69 6.94
N ALA A 38 7.83 5.39 6.93
CA ALA A 38 7.73 6.72 7.51
C ALA A 38 7.86 6.70 9.04
N THR A 39 7.22 5.73 9.71
CA THR A 39 7.36 5.53 11.16
C THR A 39 8.78 5.14 11.56
N ASP A 40 9.42 4.24 10.81
CA ASP A 40 10.81 3.84 11.05
C ASP A 40 11.75 5.04 10.88
N ALA A 41 11.48 5.92 9.90
CA ALA A 41 12.25 7.15 9.72
C ALA A 41 12.10 8.11 10.92
N VAL A 42 10.89 8.28 11.48
CA VAL A 42 10.69 9.05 12.72
C VAL A 42 11.56 8.46 13.84
N GLN A 43 11.54 7.13 13.99
CA GLN A 43 12.31 6.45 15.03
C GLN A 43 13.82 6.65 14.89
N VAL A 44 14.36 6.62 13.67
CA VAL A 44 15.78 6.88 13.39
C VAL A 44 16.19 8.30 13.78
N PHE A 45 15.31 9.28 13.58
CA PHE A 45 15.58 10.68 13.95
C PHE A 45 15.37 10.97 15.44
N GLY A 46 14.81 10.02 16.21
CA GLY A 46 14.53 10.20 17.64
C GLY A 46 13.58 11.37 17.88
N GLY A 47 13.87 12.21 18.90
CA GLY A 47 13.03 13.37 19.22
C GLY A 47 12.90 14.37 18.05
N ASN A 48 13.93 14.49 17.22
CA ASN A 48 13.90 15.33 16.02
C ASN A 48 12.99 14.77 14.92
N GLY A 49 12.65 13.47 14.97
CA GLY A 49 11.72 12.86 14.02
C GLY A 49 10.26 13.25 14.27
N PHE A 50 9.97 13.77 15.46
CA PHE A 50 8.62 14.16 15.89
C PHE A 50 8.43 15.69 15.94
N ASN A 51 9.47 16.46 15.63
CA ASN A 51 9.38 17.91 15.52
C ASN A 51 9.05 18.32 14.07
N SER A 52 8.60 19.56 13.90
CA SER A 52 8.31 20.12 12.57
C SER A 52 9.53 20.73 11.87
N ASP A 53 10.71 20.66 12.49
CA ASP A 53 11.96 21.15 11.90
C ASP A 53 12.48 20.19 10.81
N TYR A 54 12.12 18.90 10.91
CA TYR A 54 12.42 17.89 9.91
C TYR A 54 11.13 17.39 9.23
N PRO A 55 11.17 17.08 7.92
CA PRO A 55 9.96 16.71 7.17
C PRO A 55 9.38 15.34 7.55
N VAL A 56 10.06 14.57 8.42
CA VAL A 56 9.78 13.17 8.68
C VAL A 56 8.44 12.97 9.39
N GLU A 57 8.08 13.86 10.33
CA GLU A 57 6.76 13.84 10.98
C GLU A 57 5.64 14.00 9.94
N LYS A 58 5.85 14.91 8.99
CA LYS A 58 4.86 15.22 7.95
C LYS A 58 4.67 14.02 7.04
N LEU A 59 5.76 13.38 6.64
CA LEU A 59 5.72 12.16 5.83
C LEU A 59 5.00 11.02 6.56
N MET A 60 5.16 10.88 7.88
CA MET A 60 4.42 9.89 8.68
C MET A 60 2.91 10.16 8.65
N ARG A 61 2.49 11.42 8.83
CA ARG A 61 1.07 11.80 8.72
C ARG A 61 0.52 11.57 7.31
N ASP A 62 1.24 12.02 6.30
CA ASP A 62 0.84 11.90 4.90
C ASP A 62 0.73 10.42 4.49
N ALA A 63 1.64 9.56 4.96
CA ALA A 63 1.61 8.13 4.65
C ALA A 63 0.34 7.42 5.14
N LYS A 64 -0.37 7.97 6.15
CA LYS A 64 -1.59 7.37 6.70
C LYS A 64 -2.75 7.35 5.73
N ILE A 65 -2.82 8.32 4.82
CA ILE A 65 -3.93 8.41 3.87
C ILE A 65 -3.99 7.18 2.96
N TYR A 66 -2.84 6.59 2.63
CA TYR A 66 -2.76 5.44 1.72
C TYR A 66 -3.44 4.18 2.26
N GLN A 67 -3.60 4.05 3.58
CA GLN A 67 -4.30 2.93 4.21
C GLN A 67 -5.82 3.12 4.28
N ILE A 68 -6.34 4.31 3.97
CA ILE A 68 -7.75 4.69 4.21
C ILE A 68 -8.44 5.03 2.88
N TYR A 69 -7.80 5.84 2.05
CA TYR A 69 -8.37 6.34 0.80
C TYR A 69 -8.34 5.28 -0.32
N GLU A 70 -9.30 5.37 -1.25
CA GLU A 70 -9.50 4.43 -2.38
C GLU A 70 -9.65 2.95 -1.94
N GLY A 71 -10.30 2.76 -0.79
CA GLY A 71 -10.50 1.45 -0.19
C GLY A 71 -9.42 1.14 0.84
N THR A 72 -9.87 0.91 2.07
CA THR A 72 -8.99 0.60 3.20
C THR A 72 -8.24 -0.72 2.99
N ALA A 73 -7.14 -0.93 3.71
CA ALA A 73 -6.39 -2.19 3.63
C ALA A 73 -7.28 -3.43 3.88
N GLN A 74 -8.28 -3.31 4.77
CA GLN A 74 -9.26 -4.36 5.03
C GLN A 74 -10.17 -4.62 3.82
N ILE A 75 -10.66 -3.56 3.16
CA ILE A 75 -11.47 -3.70 1.94
C ILE A 75 -10.66 -4.32 0.82
N GLN A 76 -9.39 -3.92 0.65
CA GLN A 76 -8.50 -4.56 -0.33
C GLN A 76 -8.32 -6.05 -0.06
N ARG A 77 -8.15 -6.46 1.21
CA ARG A 77 -8.09 -7.89 1.58
C ARG A 77 -9.38 -8.64 1.26
N VAL A 78 -10.54 -8.02 1.46
CA VAL A 78 -11.83 -8.63 1.07
C VAL A 78 -11.92 -8.84 -0.44
N ILE A 79 -11.47 -7.87 -1.25
CA ILE A 79 -11.44 -8.00 -2.71
C ILE A 79 -10.50 -9.13 -3.13
N ILE A 80 -9.30 -9.19 -2.56
CA ILE A 80 -8.32 -10.26 -2.82
C ILE A 80 -8.94 -11.63 -2.52
N SER A 81 -9.57 -11.80 -1.36
CA SER A 81 -10.23 -13.06 -0.98
C SER A 81 -11.34 -13.44 -1.96
N ARG A 82 -12.15 -12.48 -2.41
CA ARG A 82 -13.22 -12.74 -3.39
C ARG A 82 -12.66 -13.20 -4.74
N GLU A 83 -11.64 -12.53 -5.26
CA GLU A 83 -11.03 -12.90 -6.54
C GLU A 83 -10.38 -14.30 -6.47
N LEU A 84 -9.76 -14.66 -5.33
CA LEU A 84 -9.23 -16.02 -5.11
C LEU A 84 -10.32 -17.09 -5.12
N LEU A 85 -11.45 -16.83 -4.45
CA LEU A 85 -12.58 -17.77 -4.44
C LEU A 85 -13.21 -17.92 -5.82
N THR A 86 -13.30 -16.84 -6.60
CA THR A 86 -13.80 -16.92 -7.98
C THR A 86 -12.88 -17.76 -8.87
N GLN A 87 -11.57 -17.62 -8.74
CA GLN A 87 -10.59 -18.43 -9.50
C GLN A 87 -10.59 -19.90 -9.08
N ALA A 88 -10.83 -20.21 -7.80
CA ALA A 88 -10.89 -21.59 -7.32
C ALA A 88 -12.16 -22.34 -7.78
N ASN A 89 -13.24 -21.61 -8.04
CA ASN A 89 -14.53 -22.15 -8.46
C ASN A 89 -14.73 -22.18 -9.98
N SER A 90 -13.79 -21.61 -10.76
CA SER A 90 -13.77 -21.62 -12.22
C SER A 90 -12.87 -22.72 -12.76
#